data_AF-A0A0J9SIY9-F1
#
_entry.id   AF-A0A0J9SIY9-F1
#
_cell.length_a   1.000
_cell.length_b   1.000
_cell.length_c   1.000
_cell.angle_alpha   90.00
_cell.angle_beta   90.00
_cell.angle_gamma   90.00
#
_symmetry.space_group_name_H-M   'P 1'
#
loop_
_entity.id
_entity.type
_entity.pdbx_description
1 polymer ?
#
loop_
_entity_poly.entity_id
_entity_poly.type
_entity_poly.pdbx_seq_one_letter_code
_entity_poly.pdbx_strand_id
1 'polypeptide(L)'
;MASDSKSYVNLGGYQIPKKMFDGMSPMERHKLMMSLRSLQKTKMESDQGKYLDDYDVLKRKYQFVHDADSENNSLLQKYYKSICNKYVVCYLSGYKEKQIGLRWRTEDEIVCGKGHVICSSNDCNNTDLKTYEFLFRYEEGGTQKETKVKLRACMECAYKINYGEIKKYLKKKSKRKKDQPGGSESGRSSGESEGNRKRGSSSSESESSRKRGRSSSEKSEGSRDRESSRKRGSNRKRGSSRERASRR
;
A
#
# COMPACT_ATOMS: atom_id res chain seq x y z
N MET A 1 -71.70 32.16 6.47
CA MET A 1 -70.48 32.96 6.67
C MET A 1 -69.59 32.77 5.45
N ALA A 2 -69.84 33.53 4.38
CA ALA A 2 -69.09 33.42 3.13
C ALA A 2 -67.79 34.23 3.26
N SER A 3 -66.66 33.54 3.30
CA SER A 3 -65.33 34.15 3.41
C SER A 3 -65.00 34.91 2.12
N ASP A 4 -64.80 36.23 2.23
CA ASP A 4 -64.41 37.13 1.14
C ASP A 4 -63.08 36.69 0.51
N SER A 5 -63.16 35.92 -0.58
CA SER A 5 -62.06 35.53 -1.45
C SER A 5 -61.70 36.66 -2.43
N LYS A 6 -61.49 37.87 -1.91
CA LYS A 6 -60.97 39.03 -2.65
C LYS A 6 -59.64 39.42 -1.99
N SER A 7 -58.49 39.46 -2.63
CA SER A 7 -58.12 39.29 -4.03
C SER A 7 -56.59 39.44 -3.98
N TYR A 8 -55.83 38.35 -3.97
CA TYR A 8 -54.37 38.40 -3.86
C TYR A 8 -53.73 37.72 -5.08
N VAL A 9 -52.60 38.25 -5.53
CA VAL A 9 -51.75 37.67 -6.57
C VAL A 9 -50.56 37.03 -5.85
N ASN A 10 -50.35 35.74 -6.08
CA ASN A 10 -49.19 35.02 -5.57
C ASN A 10 -48.03 35.13 -6.56
N LEU A 11 -46.94 35.77 -6.15
CA LEU A 11 -45.71 35.88 -6.94
C LEU A 11 -44.57 35.26 -6.14
N GLY A 12 -44.23 34.02 -6.48
CA GLY A 12 -43.04 33.37 -5.91
C GLY A 12 -43.09 33.11 -4.40
N GLY A 13 -44.29 32.97 -3.82
CA GLY A 13 -44.52 32.79 -2.38
C GLY A 13 -44.91 34.05 -1.62
N TYR A 14 -44.92 35.22 -2.29
CA TYR A 14 -45.39 36.49 -1.72
C TYR A 14 -46.82 36.80 -2.18
N GLN A 15 -47.70 37.10 -1.22
CA GLN A 15 -49.10 37.48 -1.47
C GLN A 15 -49.21 39.00 -1.60
N ILE A 16 -49.59 39.49 -2.77
CA ILE A 16 -49.77 40.92 -3.05
C ILE A 16 -51.25 41.21 -3.31
N PRO A 17 -51.86 42.23 -2.67
CA PRO A 17 -53.23 42.60 -2.95
C PRO A 17 -53.44 42.92 -4.44
N LYS A 18 -54.39 42.26 -5.08
CA LYS A 18 -54.70 42.39 -6.52
C LYS A 18 -55.07 43.82 -6.91
N LYS A 19 -55.81 44.55 -6.05
CA LYS A 19 -56.12 45.97 -6.26
C LYS A 19 -54.85 46.83 -6.36
N MET A 20 -53.83 46.51 -5.56
CA MET A 20 -52.56 47.22 -5.56
C MET A 20 -51.73 46.85 -6.79
N PHE A 21 -51.73 45.56 -7.16
CA PHE A 21 -51.03 45.07 -8.36
C PHE A 21 -51.63 45.63 -9.66
N ASP A 22 -52.97 45.62 -9.78
CA ASP A 22 -53.69 46.12 -10.96
C ASP A 22 -53.64 47.65 -11.05
N GLY A 23 -53.40 48.36 -9.94
CA GLY A 23 -53.19 49.81 -9.91
C GLY A 23 -51.79 50.27 -10.32
N MET A 24 -50.80 49.36 -10.35
CA MET A 24 -49.43 49.70 -10.76
C MET A 24 -49.33 49.87 -12.28
N SER A 25 -48.44 50.79 -12.70
CA SER A 25 -48.04 50.93 -14.10
C SER A 25 -47.30 49.67 -14.59
N PRO A 26 -47.27 49.42 -15.91
CA PRO A 26 -46.53 48.28 -16.47
C PRO A 26 -45.05 48.24 -16.06
N MET A 27 -44.41 49.40 -15.93
CA MET A 27 -43.01 49.51 -15.51
C MET A 27 -42.81 49.16 -14.03
N GLU A 28 -43.72 49.58 -13.16
CA GLU A 28 -43.67 49.26 -11.72
C GLU A 28 -43.90 47.77 -11.48
N ARG A 29 -44.85 47.14 -12.20
CA ARG A 29 -45.05 45.69 -12.16
C ARG A 29 -43.80 44.95 -12.62
N HIS A 30 -43.16 45.39 -13.70
CA HIS A 30 -41.92 44.78 -14.18
C HIS A 30 -40.79 44.91 -13.15
N LYS A 31 -40.61 46.09 -12.53
CA LYS A 31 -39.60 46.32 -11.49
C LYS A 31 -39.83 45.42 -10.27
N LEU A 32 -41.08 45.27 -9.83
CA LEU A 32 -41.46 44.36 -8.76
C LEU A 32 -41.12 42.91 -9.12
N MET A 33 -41.47 42.46 -10.32
CA MET A 33 -41.15 41.10 -10.80
C MET A 33 -39.63 40.83 -10.86
N MET A 34 -38.84 41.79 -11.35
CA MET A 34 -37.38 41.68 -11.40
C MET A 34 -36.76 41.64 -9.99
N SER A 35 -37.28 42.44 -9.06
CA SER A 35 -36.85 42.43 -7.66
C SER A 35 -37.15 41.10 -6.97
N LEU A 36 -38.36 40.55 -7.16
CA LEU A 36 -38.74 39.26 -6.60
C LEU A 36 -37.88 38.12 -7.15
N ARG A 37 -37.59 38.14 -8.46
CA ARG A 37 -36.70 37.16 -9.08
C ARG A 37 -35.28 37.23 -8.51
N SER A 38 -34.79 38.43 -8.25
CA SER A 38 -33.47 38.65 -7.63
C SER A 38 -33.43 38.09 -6.21
N LEU A 39 -34.47 38.32 -5.41
CA LEU A 39 -34.59 37.78 -4.04
C LEU A 39 -34.71 36.24 -4.02
N GLN A 40 -35.41 35.65 -4.99
CA GLN A 40 -35.47 34.20 -5.14
C GLN A 40 -34.10 33.63 -5.50
N LYS A 41 -33.35 34.29 -6.38
CA LYS A 41 -31.98 33.89 -6.74
C LYS A 41 -31.07 33.92 -5.51
N THR A 42 -31.10 35.00 -4.74
CA THR A 42 -30.31 35.10 -3.50
C THR A 42 -30.74 34.08 -2.45
N LYS A 43 -32.03 33.74 -2.36
CA LYS A 43 -32.54 32.71 -1.45
C LYS A 43 -32.01 31.33 -1.85
N MET A 44 -32.07 30.99 -3.14
CA MET A 44 -31.49 29.75 -3.67
C MET A 44 -29.98 29.68 -3.46
N GLU A 45 -29.25 30.79 -3.69
CA GLU A 45 -27.81 30.90 -3.42
C GLU A 45 -27.49 30.77 -1.91
N SER A 46 -28.35 31.30 -1.02
CA SER A 46 -28.19 31.17 0.43
C SER A 46 -28.53 29.77 0.96
N ASP A 47 -29.45 29.06 0.30
CA ASP A 47 -29.84 27.69 0.67
C ASP A 47 -28.86 26.64 0.12
N GLN A 48 -28.02 26.97 -0.88
CA GLN A 48 -26.92 26.10 -1.33
C GLN A 48 -25.94 25.74 -0.20
N GLY A 49 -25.80 26.58 0.83
CA GLY A 49 -24.99 26.29 2.02
C GLY A 49 -25.63 25.33 3.04
N LYS A 50 -26.88 24.88 2.82
CA LYS A 50 -27.62 24.01 3.77
C LYS A 50 -27.75 22.57 3.31
N TYR A 51 -27.49 22.27 2.04
CA TYR A 51 -27.54 20.90 1.54
C TYR A 51 -26.23 20.20 1.85
N LEU A 52 -26.33 19.11 2.61
CA LEU A 52 -25.23 18.17 2.76
C LEU A 52 -25.11 17.38 1.47
N ASP A 53 -23.98 17.49 0.80
CA ASP A 53 -23.69 16.64 -0.34
C ASP A 53 -23.31 15.23 0.13
N ASP A 54 -23.49 14.24 -0.74
CA ASP A 54 -23.05 12.86 -0.48
C ASP A 54 -21.55 12.81 -0.17
N TYR A 55 -20.78 13.68 -0.84
CA TYR A 55 -19.36 13.88 -0.57
C TYR A 55 -19.08 14.35 0.86
N ASP A 56 -19.90 15.26 1.42
CA ASP A 56 -19.72 15.74 2.79
C ASP A 56 -20.00 14.64 3.82
N VAL A 57 -20.98 13.78 3.54
CA VAL A 57 -21.27 12.61 4.37
C VAL A 57 -20.09 11.64 4.36
N LEU A 58 -19.52 11.36 3.19
CA LEU A 58 -18.34 10.53 3.05
C LEU A 58 -17.14 11.13 3.78
N LYS A 59 -16.87 12.43 3.60
CA LYS A 59 -15.74 13.12 4.22
C LYS A 59 -15.79 13.10 5.74
N ARG A 60 -16.98 13.23 6.34
CA ARG A 60 -17.17 13.21 7.81
C ARG A 60 -16.96 11.82 8.42
N LYS A 61 -17.33 10.76 7.69
CA LYS A 61 -17.27 9.37 8.19
C LYS A 61 -16.11 8.57 7.60
N TYR A 62 -15.25 9.22 6.82
CA TYR A 62 -14.10 8.57 6.20
C TYR A 62 -13.14 8.06 7.28
N GLN A 63 -12.78 6.78 7.15
CA GLN A 63 -11.75 6.13 7.93
C GLN A 63 -10.73 5.53 6.95
N PHE A 64 -9.45 5.64 7.31
CA PHE A 64 -8.34 5.20 6.47
C PHE A 64 -8.35 3.67 6.22
N VAL A 65 -8.67 2.91 7.26
CA VAL A 65 -8.93 1.46 7.19
C VAL A 65 -10.31 1.22 7.75
N HIS A 66 -11.17 0.59 6.95
CA HIS A 66 -12.56 0.37 7.31
C HIS A 66 -13.06 -0.99 6.82
N ASP A 67 -13.81 -1.68 7.68
CA ASP A 67 -14.44 -2.94 7.35
C ASP A 67 -15.83 -2.66 6.76
N ALA A 68 -15.94 -2.71 5.43
CA ALA A 68 -17.15 -2.33 4.68
C ALA A 68 -18.43 -3.09 5.08
N ASP A 69 -18.31 -4.25 5.73
CA ASP A 69 -19.47 -5.06 6.16
C ASP A 69 -19.98 -4.65 7.55
N SER A 70 -19.24 -3.84 8.29
CA SER A 70 -19.65 -3.31 9.60
C SER A 70 -20.55 -2.06 9.48
N GLU A 71 -20.58 -1.44 8.30
CA GLU A 71 -21.19 -0.13 8.10
C GLU A 71 -22.67 -0.25 7.66
N ASN A 72 -23.57 0.35 8.43
CA ASN A 72 -25.02 0.34 8.14
C ASN A 72 -25.41 1.27 6.98
N ASN A 73 -24.55 2.23 6.63
CA ASN A 73 -24.83 3.22 5.60
C ASN A 73 -24.51 2.65 4.21
N SER A 74 -25.54 2.39 3.39
CA SER A 74 -25.36 1.80 2.05
C SER A 74 -24.40 2.61 1.15
N LEU A 75 -24.40 3.94 1.26
CA LEU A 75 -23.47 4.82 0.52
C LEU A 75 -22.01 4.56 0.89
N LEU A 76 -21.69 4.56 2.19
CA LEU A 76 -20.34 4.29 2.69
C LEU A 76 -19.90 2.86 2.38
N GLN A 77 -20.80 1.90 2.53
CA GLN A 77 -20.51 0.51 2.19
C GLN A 77 -20.13 0.36 0.71
N LYS A 78 -20.88 0.99 -0.20
CA LYS A 78 -20.56 0.99 -1.64
C LYS A 78 -19.20 1.65 -1.90
N TYR A 79 -18.94 2.78 -1.24
CA TYR A 79 -17.66 3.50 -1.33
C TYR A 79 -16.47 2.64 -0.86
N TYR A 80 -16.54 2.04 0.32
CA TYR A 80 -15.46 1.18 0.82
C TYR A 80 -15.29 -0.10 0.00
N LYS A 81 -16.37 -0.64 -0.58
CA LYS A 81 -16.30 -1.80 -1.49
C LYS A 81 -15.68 -1.47 -2.85
N SER A 82 -15.82 -0.23 -3.34
CA SER A 82 -15.19 0.18 -4.60
C SER A 82 -13.68 0.44 -4.44
N ILE A 83 -13.24 0.79 -3.23
CA ILE A 83 -11.83 1.05 -2.94
C ILE A 83 -10.99 -0.25 -3.01
N CYS A 84 -10.03 -0.29 -3.93
CA CYS A 84 -9.15 -1.43 -4.14
C CYS A 84 -7.82 -1.35 -3.34
N ASN A 85 -7.89 -1.48 -2.01
CA ASN A 85 -6.75 -1.36 -1.08
C ASN A 85 -5.89 -2.63 -0.92
N LYS A 86 -5.61 -3.36 -2.00
CA LYS A 86 -4.81 -4.60 -1.93
C LYS A 86 -3.30 -4.36 -1.83
N TYR A 87 -2.80 -3.36 -2.56
CA TYR A 87 -1.36 -3.05 -2.64
C TYR A 87 -1.12 -1.54 -2.49
N VAL A 88 0.00 -1.18 -1.87
CA VAL A 88 0.45 0.20 -1.70
C VAL A 88 1.55 0.59 -2.70
N VAL A 89 1.69 1.89 -2.92
CA VAL A 89 2.79 2.53 -3.65
C VAL A 89 3.78 3.12 -2.66
N CYS A 90 5.07 3.07 -3.00
CA CYS A 90 6.15 3.57 -2.16
C CYS A 90 6.95 4.69 -2.82
N TYR A 91 7.32 5.66 -2.01
CA TYR A 91 8.29 6.69 -2.32
C TYR A 91 9.61 6.36 -1.62
N LEU A 92 10.66 6.20 -2.44
CA LEU A 92 11.96 5.71 -2.00
C LEU A 92 13.04 6.78 -2.04
N SER A 93 12.72 8.06 -2.21
CA SER A 93 13.72 9.15 -2.26
C SER A 93 14.56 9.25 -0.98
N GLY A 94 13.93 9.12 0.19
CA GLY A 94 14.55 9.21 1.52
C GLY A 94 15.12 7.89 2.09
N TYR A 95 15.28 6.84 1.29
CA TYR A 95 15.60 5.50 1.80
C TYR A 95 16.94 5.43 2.57
N LYS A 96 17.91 6.29 2.23
CA LYS A 96 19.21 6.38 2.93
C LYS A 96 19.05 6.86 4.39
N GLU A 97 18.06 7.72 4.62
CA GLU A 97 17.67 8.25 5.94
C GLU A 97 16.68 7.33 6.66
N LYS A 98 16.36 6.16 6.08
CA LYS A 98 15.35 5.19 6.54
C LYS A 98 13.93 5.76 6.57
N GLN A 99 13.68 6.80 5.79
CA GLN A 99 12.35 7.35 5.61
C GLN A 99 11.75 6.79 4.32
N ILE A 100 10.60 6.15 4.44
CA ILE A 100 9.86 5.56 3.32
C ILE A 100 8.44 6.10 3.39
N GLY A 101 7.99 6.74 2.32
CA GLY A 101 6.61 7.17 2.17
C GLY A 101 5.78 6.03 1.58
N LEU A 102 4.62 5.74 2.17
CA LEU A 102 3.65 4.79 1.64
C LEU A 102 2.32 5.50 1.42
N ARG A 103 1.64 5.14 0.33
CA ARG A 103 0.27 5.57 0.07
C ARG A 103 -0.54 4.49 -0.63
N TRP A 104 -1.85 4.59 -0.54
CA TRP A 104 -2.74 3.80 -1.39
C TRP A 104 -2.60 4.22 -2.85
N ARG A 105 -2.96 3.28 -3.74
CA ARG A 105 -2.93 3.50 -5.18
C ARG A 105 -4.10 4.39 -5.59
N THR A 106 -3.86 5.17 -6.63
CA THR A 106 -4.89 5.92 -7.34
C THR A 106 -5.55 5.03 -8.41
N GLU A 107 -6.71 5.43 -8.91
CA GLU A 107 -7.43 4.70 -9.96
C GLU A 107 -6.56 4.48 -11.21
N ASP A 108 -5.93 5.54 -11.69
CA ASP A 108 -5.03 5.49 -12.85
C ASP A 108 -3.91 4.46 -12.66
N GLU A 109 -3.31 4.41 -11.47
CA GLU A 109 -2.25 3.44 -11.15
C GLU A 109 -2.77 2.01 -11.07
N ILE A 110 -4.01 1.81 -10.62
CA ILE A 110 -4.65 0.50 -10.60
C ILE A 110 -4.84 0.01 -12.03
N VAL A 111 -5.35 0.88 -12.92
CA VAL A 111 -5.55 0.58 -14.35
C VAL A 111 -4.21 0.30 -15.04
N CYS A 112 -3.17 1.10 -14.76
CA CYS A 112 -1.81 0.85 -15.27
C CYS A 112 -1.13 -0.39 -14.66
N GLY A 113 -1.71 -1.01 -13.62
CA GLY A 113 -1.13 -2.18 -12.96
C GLY A 113 0.04 -1.89 -12.03
N LYS A 114 0.24 -0.63 -11.59
CA LYS A 114 1.27 -0.23 -10.63
C LYS A 114 1.08 -0.94 -9.29
N GLY A 115 2.15 -1.47 -8.72
CA GLY A 115 2.15 -2.29 -7.51
C GLY A 115 1.51 -3.68 -7.63
N HIS A 116 1.01 -4.05 -8.81
CA HIS A 116 0.53 -5.41 -9.08
C HIS A 116 1.38 -6.12 -10.13
N VAL A 117 1.44 -5.58 -11.35
CA VAL A 117 2.26 -6.10 -12.46
C VAL A 117 3.56 -5.31 -12.58
N ILE A 118 3.50 -4.01 -12.29
CA ILE A 118 4.63 -3.08 -12.29
C ILE A 118 5.04 -2.78 -10.84
N CYS A 119 6.32 -2.50 -10.61
CA CYS A 119 6.86 -2.17 -9.29
C CYS A 119 6.05 -1.10 -8.55
N SER A 120 5.88 -1.27 -7.24
CA SER A 120 5.21 -0.30 -6.36
C SER A 120 5.96 1.02 -6.19
N SER A 121 7.23 1.11 -6.63
CA SER A 121 7.99 2.37 -6.50
C SER A 121 7.57 3.33 -7.59
N ASN A 122 7.36 4.60 -7.24
CA ASN A 122 6.85 5.58 -8.19
C ASN A 122 7.72 5.74 -9.44
N ASP A 123 9.04 5.67 -9.26
CA ASP A 123 10.05 5.95 -10.29
C ASP A 123 10.58 4.66 -10.97
N CYS A 124 9.89 3.52 -10.78
CA CYS A 124 10.36 2.22 -11.26
C CYS A 124 9.29 1.49 -12.08
N ASN A 125 9.69 1.00 -13.26
CA ASN A 125 8.79 0.29 -14.19
C ASN A 125 9.12 -1.20 -14.35
N ASN A 126 9.90 -1.78 -13.43
CA ASN A 126 10.26 -3.20 -13.49
C ASN A 126 9.06 -4.12 -13.19
N THR A 127 9.04 -5.29 -13.82
CA THR A 127 7.95 -6.30 -13.73
C THR A 127 8.31 -7.53 -12.88
N ASP A 128 9.58 -7.72 -12.53
CA ASP A 128 10.02 -8.84 -11.69
C ASP A 128 9.80 -8.52 -10.21
N LEU A 129 8.65 -8.95 -9.67
CA LEU A 129 8.15 -8.47 -8.38
C LEU A 129 7.99 -9.55 -7.32
N LYS A 130 8.46 -9.25 -6.11
CA LYS A 130 8.17 -10.01 -4.89
C LYS A 130 7.23 -9.24 -3.98
N THR A 131 6.40 -9.97 -3.25
CA THR A 131 5.46 -9.39 -2.29
C THR A 131 6.13 -9.25 -0.93
N TYR A 132 6.01 -8.07 -0.34
CA TYR A 132 6.51 -7.70 0.97
C TYR A 132 5.33 -7.21 1.81
N GLU A 133 5.39 -7.48 3.11
CA GLU A 133 4.37 -7.06 4.06
C GLU A 133 4.99 -6.15 5.12
N PHE A 134 4.36 -5.02 5.40
CA PHE A 134 4.84 -4.02 6.34
C PHE A 134 3.77 -3.69 7.36
N LEU A 135 4.22 -3.39 8.58
CA LEU A 135 3.39 -2.77 9.59
C LEU A 135 3.41 -1.26 9.37
N PHE A 136 2.27 -0.70 8.98
CA PHE A 136 2.08 0.72 8.77
C PHE A 136 1.39 1.32 9.98
N ARG A 137 2.12 2.17 10.71
CA ARG A 137 1.59 2.96 11.82
C ARG A 137 1.13 4.31 11.29
N TYR A 138 -0.08 4.72 11.62
CA TYR A 138 -0.67 6.00 11.23
C TYR A 138 -1.42 6.62 12.40
N GLU A 139 -1.68 7.92 12.31
CA GLU A 139 -2.46 8.65 13.30
C GLU A 139 -3.78 9.10 12.65
N GLU A 140 -4.89 8.78 13.30
CA GLU A 140 -6.23 9.14 12.84
C GLU A 140 -7.05 9.62 14.03
N GLY A 141 -7.54 10.86 13.97
CA GLY A 141 -8.31 11.45 15.07
C GLY A 141 -7.54 11.53 16.39
N GLY A 142 -6.22 11.76 16.35
CA GLY A 142 -5.36 11.84 17.53
C GLY A 142 -5.03 10.48 18.18
N THR A 143 -5.43 9.36 17.56
CA THR A 143 -5.11 8.01 18.03
C THR A 143 -4.13 7.33 17.08
N GLN A 144 -3.07 6.73 17.63
CA GLN A 144 -2.15 5.90 16.85
C GLN A 144 -2.78 4.54 16.55
N LYS A 145 -2.85 4.20 15.27
CA LYS A 145 -3.35 2.93 14.75
C LYS A 145 -2.26 2.24 13.95
N GLU A 146 -2.37 0.92 13.82
CA GLU A 146 -1.45 0.11 13.02
C GLU A 146 -2.24 -0.79 12.07
N THR A 147 -1.76 -0.94 10.85
CA THR A 147 -2.35 -1.83 9.84
C THR A 147 -1.26 -2.54 9.05
N LYS A 148 -1.55 -3.75 8.59
CA LYS A 148 -0.62 -4.54 7.80
C LYS A 148 -0.87 -4.29 6.31
N VAL A 149 0.10 -3.68 5.64
CA VAL A 149 0.02 -3.34 4.21
C VAL A 149 0.88 -4.27 3.38
N LYS A 150 0.44 -4.54 2.14
CA LYS A 150 1.17 -5.38 1.17
C LYS A 150 1.73 -4.52 0.05
N LEU A 151 2.95 -4.80 -0.36
CA LEU A 151 3.67 -4.07 -1.40
C LEU A 151 4.36 -5.06 -2.34
N ARG A 152 4.37 -4.79 -3.65
CA ARG A 152 5.14 -5.60 -4.62
C ARG A 152 6.29 -4.78 -5.17
N ALA A 153 7.52 -5.24 -4.98
CA ALA A 153 8.71 -4.53 -5.44
C ALA A 153 9.71 -5.46 -6.13
N CYS A 154 10.48 -4.87 -7.05
CA CYS A 154 11.64 -5.52 -7.64
C CYS A 154 12.80 -5.62 -6.65
N MET A 155 13.81 -6.40 -6.99
CA MET A 155 14.97 -6.64 -6.12
C MET A 155 15.70 -5.35 -5.71
N GLU A 156 15.86 -4.40 -6.63
CA GLU A 156 16.50 -3.11 -6.33
C GLU A 156 15.69 -2.26 -5.37
N CYS A 157 14.38 -2.18 -5.58
CA CYS A 157 13.47 -1.42 -4.72
C CYS A 157 13.33 -2.11 -3.36
N ALA A 158 13.31 -3.44 -3.30
CA ALA A 158 13.31 -4.21 -2.07
C ALA A 158 14.58 -3.95 -1.23
N TYR A 159 15.74 -3.84 -1.89
CA TYR A 159 16.97 -3.44 -1.21
C TYR A 159 16.87 -2.05 -0.59
N LYS A 160 16.30 -1.08 -1.32
CA LYS A 160 16.08 0.29 -0.81
C LYS A 160 15.12 0.29 0.38
N ILE A 161 14.03 -0.48 0.31
CA ILE A 161 13.05 -0.59 1.38
C ILE A 161 13.69 -1.16 2.65
N ASN A 162 14.52 -2.21 2.54
CA ASN A 162 15.17 -2.86 3.67
C ASN A 162 16.59 -2.30 3.97
N TYR A 163 16.93 -1.15 3.41
CA TYR A 163 18.29 -0.59 3.49
C TYR A 163 18.79 -0.44 4.94
N GLY A 164 17.91 -0.01 5.84
CA GLY A 164 18.22 0.18 7.26
C GLY A 164 18.61 -1.11 7.97
N GLU A 165 17.93 -2.22 7.69
CA GLU A 165 18.20 -3.53 8.28
C GLU A 165 19.46 -4.16 7.71
N ILE A 166 19.61 -4.11 6.38
CA ILE A 166 20.79 -4.63 5.68
C ILE A 166 22.05 -3.92 6.17
N LYS A 167 22.02 -2.59 6.32
CA LYS A 167 23.15 -1.81 6.84
C LYS A 167 23.49 -2.18 8.29
N LYS A 168 22.49 -2.44 9.15
CA LYS A 168 22.70 -2.91 10.53
C LYS A 168 23.37 -4.30 10.53
N TYR A 169 22.89 -5.22 9.70
CA TYR A 169 23.43 -6.56 9.58
C TYR A 169 24.91 -6.54 9.13
N LEU A 170 25.23 -5.77 8.09
CA LEU A 170 26.60 -5.63 7.59
C LEU A 170 27.56 -5.05 8.64
N LYS A 171 27.13 -4.02 9.39
CA LYS A 171 27.91 -3.45 10.49
C LYS A 171 28.17 -4.45 11.63
N LYS A 172 27.20 -5.31 11.95
CA LYS A 172 27.37 -6.36 12.98
C LYS A 172 28.36 -7.44 12.53
N LYS A 173 28.32 -7.82 11.25
CA LYS A 173 29.23 -8.80 10.66
C LYS A 173 30.67 -8.30 10.60
N SER A 174 30.90 -7.02 10.29
CA SER A 174 32.24 -6.43 10.26
C SER A 174 32.87 -6.33 11.66
N LYS A 175 32.09 -5.99 12.69
CA LYS A 175 32.57 -6.01 14.09
C LYS A 175 33.01 -7.41 14.53
N ARG A 176 32.19 -8.43 14.27
CA ARG A 176 32.54 -9.83 14.58
C ARG A 176 33.81 -10.33 13.88
N LYS A 177 34.12 -9.83 12.68
CA LYS A 177 35.37 -10.15 11.98
C LYS A 177 36.59 -9.45 12.60
N LYS A 178 36.40 -8.28 13.23
CA LYS A 178 37.47 -7.52 13.89
C LYS A 178 37.78 -8.05 15.28
N ASP A 179 36.80 -8.66 15.94
CA ASP A 179 36.94 -9.28 17.26
C ASP A 179 37.52 -10.72 17.20
N GLN A 180 37.78 -11.27 16.01
CA GLN A 180 38.62 -12.47 15.86
C GLN A 180 40.08 -12.02 15.75
N PRO A 181 40.94 -12.34 16.74
CA PRO A 181 42.37 -12.09 16.60
C PRO A 181 42.90 -12.97 15.47
N GLY A 182 43.80 -12.41 14.66
CA GLY A 182 44.24 -13.02 13.41
C GLY A 182 44.84 -14.42 13.57
N GLY A 183 44.35 -15.34 12.74
CA GLY A 183 45.24 -16.32 12.12
C GLY A 183 45.98 -15.61 10.99
N SER A 184 47.07 -14.93 11.33
CA SER A 184 48.01 -14.36 10.37
C SER A 184 48.88 -15.47 9.79
N GLU A 185 48.42 -16.14 8.74
CA GLU A 185 49.33 -16.80 7.80
C GLU A 185 49.78 -15.77 6.76
N SER A 186 50.68 -14.88 7.16
CA SER A 186 51.55 -14.16 6.24
C SER A 186 52.97 -14.69 6.41
N GLY A 187 53.19 -15.89 5.86
CA GLY A 187 54.52 -16.41 5.61
C GLY A 187 55.22 -15.50 4.58
N ARG A 188 56.17 -14.72 5.07
CA ARG A 188 57.26 -14.15 4.27
C ARG A 188 58.09 -15.32 3.70
N SER A 189 58.13 -15.48 2.39
CA SER A 189 59.37 -15.85 1.72
C SER A 189 59.55 -15.00 0.46
N SER A 190 60.68 -14.31 0.49
CA SER A 190 61.34 -13.51 -0.53
C SER A 190 61.45 -14.18 -1.90
N GLY A 191 61.40 -13.36 -2.95
CA GLY A 191 61.82 -13.75 -4.30
C GLY A 191 61.74 -12.59 -5.27
N GLU A 192 62.62 -11.61 -5.13
CA GLU A 192 62.88 -10.60 -6.17
C GLU A 192 63.83 -11.19 -7.24
N SER A 193 63.34 -11.13 -8.48
CA SER A 193 63.99 -10.89 -9.79
C SER A 193 65.51 -11.07 -10.02
N GLU A 194 65.83 -11.84 -11.08
CA GLU A 194 66.66 -11.54 -12.28
C GLU A 194 67.32 -12.87 -12.74
N GLY A 195 67.02 -13.44 -13.91
CA GLY A 195 67.39 -12.98 -15.25
C GLY A 195 68.45 -13.93 -15.84
N ASN A 196 68.11 -14.73 -16.87
CA ASN A 196 68.91 -14.89 -18.10
C ASN A 196 68.30 -15.95 -19.04
N ARG A 197 68.33 -15.61 -20.33
CA ARG A 197 67.85 -16.36 -21.49
C ARG A 197 68.84 -17.45 -21.88
N LYS A 198 68.37 -18.61 -22.38
CA LYS A 198 69.02 -19.35 -23.50
C LYS A 198 68.11 -20.46 -24.09
N ARG A 199 67.59 -20.13 -25.29
CA ARG A 199 67.36 -20.90 -26.53
C ARG A 199 67.70 -22.41 -26.61
N GLY A 200 66.81 -23.15 -27.31
CA GLY A 200 67.03 -24.40 -28.06
C GLY A 200 65.85 -25.39 -27.87
N SER A 201 64.85 -25.55 -28.75
CA SER A 201 64.78 -26.03 -30.16
C SER A 201 64.90 -27.55 -30.35
N SER A 202 63.76 -28.25 -30.55
CA SER A 202 63.52 -29.38 -31.50
C SER A 202 62.09 -29.94 -31.23
N SER A 203 61.06 -29.67 -32.04
CA SER A 203 60.65 -30.37 -33.28
C SER A 203 60.33 -31.87 -33.14
N SER A 204 59.04 -32.23 -33.20
CA SER A 204 58.48 -33.25 -34.13
C SER A 204 56.99 -33.48 -33.90
N GLU A 205 56.17 -32.95 -34.81
CA GLU A 205 55.09 -33.63 -35.56
C GLU A 205 54.58 -34.99 -35.04
N SER A 206 53.27 -35.14 -34.88
CA SER A 206 52.47 -36.06 -35.72
C SER A 206 50.99 -36.04 -35.36
N GLU A 207 50.19 -35.88 -36.40
CA GLU A 207 48.74 -35.98 -36.40
C GLU A 207 48.28 -37.45 -36.33
N SER A 208 47.14 -37.71 -35.69
CA SER A 208 46.19 -38.67 -36.27
C SER A 208 44.77 -38.47 -35.72
N SER A 209 43.91 -38.10 -36.66
CA SER A 209 42.46 -38.22 -36.63
C SER A 209 41.97 -39.65 -36.38
N ARG A 210 40.88 -39.82 -35.63
CA ARG A 210 39.75 -40.73 -36.01
C ARG A 210 38.49 -40.51 -35.15
N LYS A 211 37.41 -40.24 -35.87
CA LYS A 211 36.00 -40.19 -35.45
C LYS A 211 35.50 -41.53 -34.89
N ARG A 212 34.54 -41.46 -33.95
CA ARG A 212 33.27 -42.21 -33.80
C ARG A 212 32.79 -41.94 -32.36
N GLY A 213 31.63 -41.35 -32.05
CA GLY A 213 30.32 -41.46 -32.66
C GLY A 213 29.56 -42.62 -32.05
N ARG A 214 28.85 -42.43 -30.93
CA ARG A 214 27.58 -43.12 -30.64
C ARG A 214 26.81 -42.52 -29.47
N SER A 215 25.55 -42.24 -29.76
CA SER A 215 24.46 -41.81 -28.89
C SER A 215 23.84 -42.96 -28.08
N SER A 216 23.08 -42.55 -27.05
CA SER A 216 21.88 -43.18 -26.46
C SER A 216 22.00 -44.55 -25.81
N SER A 217 21.68 -44.63 -24.50
CA SER A 217 20.33 -45.00 -24.02
C SER A 217 20.36 -45.34 -22.52
N GLU A 218 19.45 -44.70 -21.78
CA GLU A 218 18.59 -45.23 -20.72
C GLU A 218 19.11 -46.34 -19.79
N LYS A 219 19.00 -46.11 -18.48
CA LYS A 219 18.23 -47.01 -17.60
C LYS A 219 17.85 -46.35 -16.26
N SER A 220 16.61 -46.65 -15.93
CA SER A 220 15.77 -46.37 -14.78
C SER A 220 16.15 -47.13 -13.51
N GLU A 221 15.58 -46.67 -12.39
CA GLU A 221 15.17 -47.35 -11.13
C GLU A 221 15.55 -46.44 -9.94
N GLY A 222 14.72 -46.00 -8.99
CA GLY A 222 13.41 -46.45 -8.54
C GLY A 222 13.51 -46.83 -7.04
N SER A 223 13.13 -45.94 -6.11
CA SER A 223 12.46 -46.34 -4.85
C SER A 223 12.19 -45.21 -3.84
N ARG A 224 10.88 -45.03 -3.59
CA ARG A 224 10.15 -45.19 -2.31
C ARG A 224 10.28 -44.13 -1.21
N ASP A 225 9.10 -43.60 -0.95
CA ASP A 225 8.55 -42.92 0.23
C ASP A 225 9.12 -43.31 1.59
N ARG A 226 9.23 -42.30 2.47
CA ARG A 226 9.06 -42.50 3.91
C ARG A 226 8.56 -41.24 4.62
N GLU A 227 7.26 -41.25 4.84
CA GLU A 227 6.53 -40.50 5.85
C GLU A 227 6.93 -40.96 7.26
N SER A 228 7.15 -40.02 8.19
CA SER A 228 7.32 -40.34 9.62
C SER A 228 6.49 -39.41 10.48
N SER A 229 5.24 -39.83 10.64
CA SER A 229 4.35 -39.46 11.73
C SER A 229 4.87 -40.05 13.05
N ARG A 230 5.11 -39.21 14.07
CA ARG A 230 5.27 -39.65 15.46
C ARG A 230 4.19 -39.03 16.34
N LYS A 231 3.16 -39.83 16.63
CA LYS A 231 2.23 -39.67 17.75
C LYS A 231 2.25 -40.96 18.58
N ARG A 232 2.50 -40.83 19.88
CA ARG A 232 2.00 -41.62 21.04
C ARG A 232 3.00 -41.39 22.19
N GLY A 233 2.60 -41.18 23.44
CA GLY A 233 1.28 -41.27 24.01
C GLY A 233 1.21 -40.60 25.38
N SER A 234 -0.04 -40.37 25.75
CA SER A 234 -0.59 -40.11 27.08
C SER A 234 0.08 -40.86 28.23
N ASN A 235 0.31 -40.15 29.35
CA ASN A 235 -0.11 -40.69 30.63
C ASN A 235 -0.79 -39.62 31.49
N ARG A 236 -1.84 -40.08 32.16
CA ARG A 236 -2.84 -39.33 32.91
C ARG A 236 -2.55 -39.48 34.41
N LYS A 237 -3.03 -38.48 35.16
CA LYS A 237 -3.69 -38.53 36.49
C LYS A 237 -2.90 -38.20 37.77
N ARG A 238 -3.63 -37.39 38.56
CA ARG A 238 -3.69 -37.20 40.03
C ARG A 238 -2.51 -36.41 40.61
N GLY A 239 -2.69 -35.28 41.29
CA GLY A 239 -3.84 -34.73 42.02
C GLY A 239 -3.50 -34.70 43.51
N SER A 240 -3.39 -33.51 44.11
CA SER A 240 -3.71 -33.28 45.52
C SER A 240 -3.67 -31.80 45.86
N SER A 241 -4.78 -31.37 46.44
CA SER A 241 -5.02 -30.18 47.24
C SER A 241 -3.88 -29.85 48.23
N ARG A 242 -3.68 -28.55 48.48
CA ARG A 242 -3.69 -28.01 49.85
C ARG A 242 -3.82 -26.48 49.86
N GLU A 243 -4.97 -26.05 50.37
CA GLU A 243 -5.17 -24.78 51.06
C GLU A 243 -4.00 -24.42 51.99
N ARG A 244 -3.70 -23.13 52.08
CA ARG A 244 -3.32 -22.50 53.35
C ARG A 244 -3.82 -21.05 53.37
N ALA A 245 -4.88 -20.85 54.12
CA ALA A 245 -5.30 -19.55 54.63
C ALA A 245 -4.45 -19.13 55.84
N SER A 246 -4.38 -17.82 56.02
CA SER A 246 -4.11 -17.04 57.24
C SER A 246 -2.67 -16.99 57.77
N ARG A 247 -2.09 -15.79 57.77
CA ARG A 247 -1.91 -14.99 58.99
C ARG A 247 -1.34 -13.58 58.71
N ARG A 248 -1.96 -12.61 59.40
CA ARG A 248 -1.65 -11.19 59.61
C ARG A 248 -2.15 -10.20 58.57
#